data_AF-A0A6J7NVM1-F1
#
_entry.id   AF-A0A6J7NVM1-F1
#
_cell.length_a   1.000
_cell.length_b   1.000
_cell.length_c   1.000
_cell.angle_alpha   90.00
_cell.angle_beta   90.00
_cell.angle_gamma   90.00
#
_symmetry.space_group_name_H-M   'P 1'
#
loop_
_entity.id
_entity.type
_entity.pdbx_description
1 polymer ?
#
loop_
_entity_poly.entity_id
_entity_poly.type
_entity_poly.pdbx_seq_one_letter_code
_entity_poly.pdbx_strand_id
1 'polypeptide(L)'
;MTNLSGGWLKGLEMLEASSRADALRRIILLTDGHANVGERNHDKLIGVASAARSRNITTTTIGFGDGYDEQLLSLIADNGSGNDYWCAGPDQAPQIFNDEFEGLASVVAQNVSVEIQPTDGVIDIGILNEFPMTPVGRGVQIALGDAYGDEKRRVIAKLLLPTVREAGPYPLGEIVIRWATAGDDVELHTVTVPIGIGVSSDPDAPDLDADPAVTEHVNILRAAEERRTALDAIRMGDYDTASSSFNIAADLLESSGGDAMLIRELRLDSTRASNGDWDEMSTKKQWSNRRASTKGRKTRYDD
;
A
#
# COMPACT_ATOMS: atom_id res chain seq x y z
N MET A 1 -5.74 11.98 30.43
CA MET A 1 -6.61 12.21 29.26
C MET A 1 -5.70 12.65 28.12
N THR A 2 -5.76 11.98 26.97
CA THR A 2 -4.83 12.13 25.85
C THR A 2 -5.61 12.59 24.62
N ASN A 3 -5.32 13.80 24.13
CA ASN A 3 -5.92 14.37 22.92
C ASN A 3 -4.91 14.38 21.78
N LEU A 4 -4.73 13.21 21.17
CA LEU A 4 -3.77 12.96 20.10
C LEU A 4 -4.07 13.84 18.86
N SER A 5 -5.33 13.88 18.43
CA SER A 5 -5.73 14.66 17.26
C SER A 5 -5.54 16.16 17.47
N GLY A 6 -5.79 16.69 18.66
CA GLY A 6 -5.55 18.10 18.98
C GLY A 6 -4.07 18.49 18.87
N GLY A 7 -3.16 17.68 19.40
CA GLY A 7 -1.72 17.91 19.28
C GLY A 7 -1.24 17.83 17.83
N TRP A 8 -1.69 16.80 17.11
CA TRP A 8 -1.36 16.60 15.70
C TRP A 8 -1.86 17.76 14.81
N LEU A 9 -3.13 18.15 14.94
CA LEU A 9 -3.72 19.27 14.21
C LEU A 9 -2.98 20.58 14.47
N LYS A 10 -2.53 20.81 15.71
CA LYS A 10 -1.75 22.00 16.03
C LYS A 10 -0.38 21.99 15.33
N GLY A 11 0.28 20.84 15.26
CA GLY A 11 1.51 20.67 14.49
C GLY A 11 1.33 20.97 13.01
N LEU A 12 0.21 20.52 12.42
CA LEU A 12 -0.14 20.83 11.02
C LEU A 12 -0.31 22.33 10.81
N GLU A 13 -1.08 23.01 11.66
CA GLU A 13 -1.27 24.47 11.60
C GLU A 13 0.07 25.23 11.65
N MET A 14 0.99 24.81 12.53
CA MET A 14 2.32 25.42 12.66
C MET A 14 3.17 25.23 11.40
N LEU A 15 3.14 24.04 10.80
CA LEU A 15 3.87 23.76 9.56
C LEU A 15 3.25 24.47 8.36
N GLU A 16 1.94 24.67 8.33
CA GLU A 16 1.25 25.45 7.29
C GLU A 16 1.61 26.94 7.35
N ALA A 17 1.72 27.50 8.56
CA ALA A 17 2.11 28.89 8.78
C ALA A 17 3.59 29.18 8.46
N SER A 18 4.43 28.14 8.28
CA SER A 18 5.85 28.30 7.98
C SER A 18 6.09 28.84 6.56
N SER A 19 6.95 29.86 6.44
CA SER A 19 7.29 30.53 5.17
C SER A 19 8.48 29.93 4.42
N ARG A 20 9.12 28.89 4.96
CA ARG A 20 10.25 28.20 4.30
C ARG A 20 9.73 27.25 3.23
N ALA A 21 9.85 27.66 1.97
CA ALA A 21 9.41 26.86 0.81
C ALA A 21 10.34 25.68 0.50
N ASP A 22 11.59 25.76 0.94
CA ASP A 22 12.69 24.81 0.72
C ASP A 22 12.82 23.76 1.83
N ALA A 23 12.05 23.88 2.91
CA ALA A 23 12.19 23.03 4.08
C ALA A 23 11.24 21.82 4.03
N LEU A 24 11.75 20.66 4.43
CA LEU A 24 10.94 19.48 4.71
C LEU A 24 9.92 19.80 5.81
N ARG A 25 8.65 19.49 5.57
CA ARG A 25 7.55 19.66 6.54
C ARG A 25 7.10 18.28 6.98
N ARG A 26 7.49 17.90 8.18
CA ARG A 26 7.15 16.59 8.74
C ARG A 26 6.73 16.71 10.19
N ILE A 27 5.73 15.92 10.56
CA ILE A 27 5.31 15.71 11.94
C ILE A 27 5.74 14.31 12.35
N ILE A 28 6.38 14.21 13.51
CA ILE A 28 6.56 12.95 14.21
C ILE A 28 5.59 12.99 15.40
N LEU A 29 4.58 12.12 15.36
CA LEU A 29 3.50 12.07 16.32
C LEU A 29 3.75 10.90 17.28
N LEU A 30 3.98 11.21 18.56
CA LEU A 30 4.27 10.22 19.59
C LEU A 30 3.08 10.02 20.53
N THR A 31 2.79 8.78 20.89
CA THR A 31 1.74 8.47 21.88
C THR A 31 2.05 7.19 22.66
N ASP A 32 1.74 7.18 23.95
CA ASP A 32 1.93 6.05 24.87
C ASP A 32 0.61 5.50 25.43
N GLY A 33 -0.53 5.87 24.85
CA GLY A 33 -1.81 5.39 25.34
C GLY A 33 -3.02 5.70 24.46
N HIS A 34 -4.19 5.32 24.98
CA HIS A 34 -5.47 5.48 24.33
C HIS A 34 -5.75 6.97 24.08
N ALA A 35 -5.81 7.39 22.81
CA ALA A 35 -6.34 8.69 22.43
C ALA A 35 -7.78 8.80 22.94
N ASN A 36 -7.97 9.37 24.13
CA ASN A 36 -9.21 9.27 24.88
C ASN A 36 -10.06 10.53 24.91
N VAL A 37 -9.53 11.61 24.33
CA VAL A 37 -10.20 12.91 24.18
C VAL A 37 -9.90 13.44 22.78
N GLY A 38 -10.81 14.23 22.21
CA GLY A 38 -10.65 14.82 20.87
C GLY A 38 -11.33 14.02 19.76
N GLU A 39 -10.99 14.34 18.52
CA GLU A 39 -11.47 13.63 17.34
C GLU A 39 -10.82 12.24 17.29
N ARG A 40 -11.65 11.20 17.16
CA ARG A 40 -11.26 9.79 17.13
C ARG A 40 -11.80 9.07 15.89
N ASN A 41 -12.60 9.77 15.07
CA ASN A 41 -13.09 9.20 13.84
C ASN A 41 -11.93 9.08 12.85
N HIS A 42 -11.56 7.83 12.53
CA HIS A 42 -10.48 7.51 11.60
C HIS A 42 -10.64 8.23 10.27
N ASP A 43 -11.85 8.26 9.68
CA ASP A 43 -12.10 8.85 8.36
C ASP A 43 -11.77 10.34 8.31
N LYS A 44 -12.15 11.08 9.35
CA LYS A 44 -11.83 12.51 9.45
C LYS A 44 -10.33 12.74 9.53
N LEU A 45 -9.64 11.94 10.35
CA LEU A 45 -8.19 12.05 10.54
C LEU A 45 -7.44 11.62 9.27
N ILE A 46 -7.89 10.58 8.57
CA ILE A 46 -7.39 10.18 7.25
C ILE A 46 -7.54 11.31 6.22
N GLY A 47 -8.70 11.98 6.20
CA GLY A 47 -8.95 13.12 5.33
C GLY A 47 -7.98 14.27 5.61
N VAL A 48 -7.72 14.55 6.89
CA VAL A 48 -6.73 15.56 7.30
C VAL A 48 -5.32 15.17 6.88
N ALA A 49 -4.89 13.92 7.11
CA ALA A 49 -3.57 13.42 6.73
C ALA A 49 -3.35 13.52 5.21
N SER A 50 -4.36 13.13 4.43
CA SER A 50 -4.34 13.22 2.96
C SER A 50 -4.24 14.66 2.47
N ALA A 51 -4.95 15.58 3.13
CA ALA A 51 -4.89 17.00 2.81
C ALA A 51 -3.54 17.62 3.19
N ALA A 52 -2.96 17.24 4.34
CA ALA A 52 -1.62 17.66 4.74
C ALA A 52 -0.57 17.17 3.73
N ARG A 53 -0.67 15.91 3.30
CA ARG A 53 0.18 15.33 2.26
C ARG A 53 0.12 16.12 0.95
N SER A 54 -1.06 16.54 0.49
CA SER A 54 -1.16 17.34 -0.75
C SER A 54 -0.51 18.72 -0.64
N ARG A 55 -0.21 19.17 0.58
CA ARG A 55 0.58 20.36 0.89
C ARG A 55 2.04 20.04 1.24
N ASN A 56 2.51 18.85 0.90
CA ASN A 56 3.86 18.34 1.21
C ASN A 56 4.18 18.29 2.70
N ILE A 57 3.16 18.13 3.56
CA ILE A 57 3.34 17.89 4.99
C ILE A 57 3.14 16.40 5.24
N THR A 58 4.20 15.72 5.71
CA THR A 58 4.13 14.29 6.03
C THR A 58 3.96 14.03 7.52
N THR A 59 3.40 12.88 7.91
CA THR A 59 3.22 12.52 9.32
C THR A 59 3.69 11.09 9.56
N THR A 60 4.65 10.92 10.46
CA THR A 60 5.04 9.63 11.05
C THR A 60 4.38 9.49 12.41
N THR A 61 4.01 8.27 12.79
CA THR A 61 3.45 7.96 14.09
C THR A 61 4.37 6.98 14.84
N ILE A 62 4.55 7.20 16.14
CA ILE A 62 5.32 6.32 17.04
C ILE A 62 4.46 6.03 18.26
N GLY A 63 4.05 4.77 18.40
CA GLY A 63 3.31 4.29 19.56
C GLY A 63 4.24 3.63 20.58
N PHE A 64 4.07 3.94 21.86
CA PHE A 64 4.86 3.39 22.96
C PHE A 64 4.03 2.41 23.79
N GLY A 65 4.61 1.23 24.04
CA GLY A 65 3.98 0.18 24.84
C GLY A 65 2.67 -0.35 24.23
N ASP A 66 1.82 -0.93 25.07
CA ASP A 66 0.55 -1.52 24.64
C ASP A 66 -0.63 -0.61 25.00
N GLY A 67 -1.62 -0.50 24.10
CA GLY A 67 -2.88 0.19 24.37
C GLY A 67 -3.02 1.59 23.78
N TYR A 68 -2.36 1.87 22.65
CA TYR A 68 -2.78 2.96 21.75
C TYR A 68 -3.61 2.39 20.60
N ASP A 69 -4.28 3.26 19.85
CA ASP A 69 -5.04 2.85 18.66
C ASP A 69 -4.07 2.66 17.48
N GLU A 70 -3.47 1.47 17.41
CA GLU A 70 -2.50 1.08 16.38
C GLU A 70 -3.05 1.28 14.98
N GLN A 71 -4.31 0.90 14.76
CA GLN A 71 -5.01 1.09 13.50
C GLN A 71 -5.09 2.57 13.13
N LEU A 72 -5.44 3.46 14.08
CA LEU A 72 -5.46 4.89 13.82
C LEU A 72 -4.08 5.45 13.46
N LEU A 73 -3.04 5.08 14.19
CA LEU A 73 -1.69 5.58 13.95
C LEU A 73 -1.16 5.15 12.59
N SER A 74 -1.39 3.90 12.22
CA SER A 74 -1.03 3.34 10.92
C SER A 74 -1.78 4.08 9.80
N LEU A 75 -3.10 4.26 9.95
CA LEU A 75 -3.91 5.00 8.99
C LEU A 75 -3.48 6.47 8.81
N ILE A 76 -3.08 7.15 9.89
CA ILE A 76 -2.53 8.51 9.82
C ILE A 76 -1.21 8.52 9.07
N ALA A 77 -0.29 7.61 9.39
CA ALA A 77 1.02 7.53 8.76
C ALA A 77 0.90 7.25 7.24
N ASP A 78 0.11 6.24 6.88
CA ASP A 78 -0.13 5.84 5.50
C ASP A 78 -0.67 6.99 4.65
N ASN A 79 -1.72 7.64 5.14
CA ASN A 79 -2.37 8.73 4.42
C ASN A 79 -1.56 10.03 4.49
N GLY A 80 -0.71 10.17 5.50
CA GLY A 80 0.24 11.26 5.68
C GLY A 80 1.58 11.03 4.95
N SER A 81 1.80 9.88 4.30
CA SER A 81 3.11 9.52 3.69
C SER A 81 4.29 9.60 4.67
N GLY A 82 4.07 9.20 5.93
CA GLY A 82 5.14 8.88 6.86
C GLY A 82 5.12 7.40 7.24
N ASN A 83 5.87 7.06 8.28
CA ASN A 83 6.01 5.70 8.79
C ASN A 83 5.19 5.53 10.08
N ASP A 84 4.86 4.31 10.45
CA ASP A 84 4.35 3.96 11.77
C ASP A 84 5.31 3.01 12.49
N TYR A 85 5.57 3.30 13.77
CA TYR A 85 6.48 2.51 14.60
C TYR A 85 5.81 2.09 15.90
N TRP A 86 6.01 0.84 16.29
CA TRP A 86 5.76 0.37 17.66
C TRP A 86 7.08 0.35 18.44
N CYS A 87 7.09 1.01 19.58
CA CYS A 87 8.23 1.13 20.48
C CYS A 87 7.88 0.43 21.80
N ALA A 88 8.46 -0.75 22.04
CA ALA A 88 8.20 -1.56 23.24
C ALA A 88 8.56 -0.82 24.54
N GLY A 89 9.56 0.05 24.48
CA GLY A 89 10.03 0.82 25.62
C GLY A 89 11.17 1.79 25.28
N PRO A 90 11.65 2.57 26.27
CA PRO A 90 12.61 3.65 26.07
C PRO A 90 13.93 3.22 25.41
N ASP A 91 14.33 1.96 25.61
CA ASP A 91 15.60 1.42 25.07
C ASP A 91 15.58 1.25 23.54
N GLN A 92 14.39 1.10 22.94
CA GLN A 92 14.22 0.97 21.48
C GLN A 92 14.04 2.33 20.78
N ALA A 93 13.62 3.36 21.53
CA ALA A 93 13.33 4.68 20.97
C ALA A 93 14.50 5.30 20.20
N PRO A 94 15.78 5.25 20.68
CA PRO A 94 16.90 5.81 19.93
C PRO A 94 17.07 5.20 18.53
N GLN A 95 16.86 3.89 18.39
CA GLN A 95 16.96 3.23 17.08
C GLN A 95 15.81 3.65 16.16
N ILE A 96 14.58 3.66 16.66
CA ILE A 96 13.39 4.10 15.90
C ILE A 96 13.57 5.55 15.41
N PHE A 97 14.06 6.43 16.27
CA PHE A 97 14.36 7.80 15.87
C PHE A 97 15.47 7.85 14.82
N ASN A 98 16.56 7.10 15.00
CA ASN A 98 17.62 7.05 13.99
C ASN A 98 17.09 6.56 12.63
N ASP A 99 16.28 5.50 12.61
CA ASP A 99 15.68 4.97 11.38
C ASP A 99 14.77 6.01 10.69
N GLU A 100 13.97 6.74 11.48
CA GLU A 100 13.10 7.80 10.97
C GLU A 100 13.89 9.02 10.48
N PHE A 101 14.97 9.40 11.18
CA PHE A 101 15.83 10.52 10.81
C PHE A 101 16.79 10.19 9.66
N GLU A 102 17.13 8.92 9.45
CA GLU A 102 17.89 8.45 8.30
C GLU A 102 17.01 8.45 7.03
N GLY A 103 15.75 8.02 7.14
CA GLY A 103 14.75 8.11 6.06
C GLY A 103 14.33 9.55 5.70
N LEU A 104 14.66 10.54 6.54
CA LEU A 104 14.47 11.97 6.25
C LEU A 104 15.46 12.53 5.21
N ALA A 105 16.42 11.72 4.74
CA ALA A 105 17.37 12.07 3.72
C ALA A 105 16.72 12.22 2.32
N SER A 106 16.04 13.36 2.10
CA SER A 106 15.59 13.92 0.81
C SER A 106 14.63 13.07 -0.06
N VAL A 107 13.84 13.74 -0.90
CA VAL A 107 13.38 13.10 -2.13
C VAL A 107 14.64 12.65 -2.85
N VAL A 108 14.77 11.38 -3.20
CA VAL A 108 15.94 10.85 -3.91
C VAL A 108 15.67 10.73 -5.41
N ALA A 109 14.39 10.64 -5.78
CA ALA A 109 13.95 10.52 -7.16
C ALA A 109 12.58 11.18 -7.34
N GLN A 110 12.45 12.05 -8.32
CA GLN A 110 11.19 12.68 -8.70
C GLN A 110 10.55 11.96 -9.88
N ASN A 111 9.22 11.98 -9.92
CA ASN A 111 8.42 11.47 -11.05
C ASN A 111 8.79 10.04 -11.46
N VAL A 112 8.98 9.14 -10.49
CA VAL A 112 9.32 7.75 -10.77
C VAL A 112 8.16 7.11 -11.56
N SER A 113 8.50 6.49 -12.68
CA SER A 113 7.58 5.70 -13.49
C SER A 113 8.18 4.37 -13.89
N VAL A 114 7.33 3.36 -14.01
CA VAL A 114 7.69 2.01 -14.45
C VAL A 114 6.87 1.70 -15.69
N GLU A 115 7.53 1.38 -16.79
CA GLU A 115 6.88 0.94 -18.03
C GLU A 115 7.18 -0.53 -18.26
N ILE A 116 6.14 -1.34 -18.49
CA ILE A 116 6.30 -2.74 -18.89
C ILE A 116 6.09 -2.82 -20.39
N GLN A 117 7.14 -3.21 -21.12
CA GLN A 117 7.16 -3.33 -22.58
C GLN A 117 7.20 -4.81 -22.97
N PRO A 118 6.06 -5.45 -23.29
CA PRO A 118 6.03 -6.86 -23.65
C PRO A 118 6.57 -7.13 -25.06
N THR A 119 7.08 -8.35 -25.27
CA THR A 119 7.24 -8.92 -26.61
C THR A 119 5.89 -9.39 -27.17
N ASP A 120 5.89 -9.83 -28.43
CA ASP A 120 4.75 -10.55 -29.02
C ASP A 120 4.47 -11.90 -28.37
N GLY A 121 5.35 -12.38 -27.48
CA GLY A 121 5.17 -13.58 -26.69
C GLY A 121 4.22 -13.42 -25.50
N VAL A 122 3.76 -12.21 -25.22
CA VAL A 122 2.76 -11.93 -24.18
C VAL A 122 1.42 -11.58 -24.85
N ILE A 123 0.36 -12.29 -24.45
CA ILE A 123 -1.01 -12.07 -24.91
C ILE A 123 -1.59 -10.82 -24.26
N ASP A 124 -1.46 -10.71 -22.94
CA ASP A 124 -2.08 -9.64 -22.16
C ASP A 124 -1.30 -9.32 -20.88
N ILE A 125 -1.45 -8.08 -20.39
CA ILE A 125 -0.83 -7.59 -19.16
C ILE A 125 -1.92 -7.00 -18.26
N GLY A 126 -2.01 -7.52 -17.04
CA GLY A 126 -2.79 -6.92 -15.95
C GLY A 126 -1.87 -6.37 -14.87
N ILE A 127 -2.17 -5.18 -14.33
CA ILE A 127 -1.49 -4.63 -13.15
C ILE A 127 -2.46 -4.75 -11.97
N LEU A 128 -2.01 -5.37 -10.88
CA LEU A 128 -2.87 -5.63 -9.71
C LEU A 128 -2.94 -4.43 -8.75
N ASN A 129 -1.95 -3.53 -8.78
CA ASN A 129 -1.95 -2.31 -7.97
C ASN A 129 -2.89 -1.23 -8.55
N GLU A 130 -3.39 -0.33 -7.71
CA GLU A 130 -4.17 0.85 -8.14
C GLU A 130 -3.29 2.11 -8.29
N PHE A 131 -2.26 2.03 -9.14
CA PHE A 131 -1.49 3.21 -9.54
C PHE A 131 -2.11 3.88 -10.77
N PRO A 132 -1.89 5.19 -11.02
CA PRO A 132 -2.23 5.80 -12.30
C PRO A 132 -1.47 5.11 -13.44
N MET A 133 -2.21 4.65 -14.45
CA MET A 133 -1.66 3.90 -15.58
C MET A 133 -1.96 4.61 -16.89
N THR A 134 -1.01 4.57 -17.82
CA THR A 134 -1.18 5.03 -19.19
C THR A 134 -0.76 3.90 -20.14
N PRO A 135 -1.66 3.42 -21.03
CA PRO A 135 -1.27 2.45 -22.06
C PRO A 135 -0.21 3.05 -22.99
N VAL A 136 0.84 2.29 -23.30
CA VAL A 136 1.92 2.71 -24.21
C VAL A 136 2.22 1.57 -25.18
N GLY A 137 1.80 1.71 -26.44
CA GLY A 137 1.93 0.62 -27.42
C GLY A 137 1.19 -0.64 -26.96
N ARG A 138 1.92 -1.75 -26.80
CA ARG A 138 1.41 -3.01 -26.22
C ARG A 138 1.61 -3.12 -24.71
N GLY A 139 2.32 -2.16 -24.13
CA GLY A 139 2.70 -2.11 -22.74
C GLY A 139 1.87 -1.14 -21.93
N VAL A 140 2.32 -0.90 -20.71
CA VAL A 140 1.68 0.01 -19.77
C VAL A 140 2.74 0.77 -18.97
N GLN A 141 2.57 2.09 -18.88
CA GLN A 141 3.34 2.94 -17.99
C GLN A 141 2.56 3.18 -16.70
N ILE A 142 3.22 3.02 -15.57
CA ILE A 142 2.70 3.11 -14.22
C ILE A 142 3.41 4.27 -13.53
N ALA A 143 2.65 5.28 -13.12
CA ALA A 143 3.20 6.43 -12.40
C ALA A 143 3.28 6.12 -10.90
N LEU A 144 4.49 6.06 -10.36
CA LEU A 144 4.72 5.88 -8.92
C LEU A 144 4.81 7.23 -8.21
N GLY A 145 5.24 8.29 -8.90
CA GLY A 145 5.46 9.61 -8.31
C GLY A 145 6.81 9.71 -7.61
N ASP A 146 7.00 10.71 -6.76
CA ASP A 146 8.28 10.95 -6.10
C ASP A 146 8.61 9.83 -5.10
N ALA A 147 9.89 9.46 -5.00
CA ALA A 147 10.41 8.49 -4.06
C ALA A 147 11.35 9.16 -3.06
N TYR A 148 11.26 8.70 -1.81
CA TYR A 148 12.01 9.21 -0.68
C TYR A 148 13.09 8.19 -0.29
N GLY A 149 14.12 8.63 0.43
CA GLY A 149 15.18 7.76 0.92
C GLY A 149 14.63 6.48 1.58
N ASP A 150 15.20 5.33 1.23
CA ASP A 150 14.85 4.00 1.73
C ASP A 150 13.41 3.51 1.51
N GLU A 151 12.61 4.22 0.71
CA GLU A 151 11.25 3.80 0.38
C GLU A 151 11.24 2.58 -0.58
N LYS A 152 10.47 1.55 -0.22
CA LYS A 152 10.19 0.40 -1.10
C LYS A 152 8.75 0.44 -1.62
N ARG A 153 8.57 0.33 -2.94
CA ARG A 153 7.27 0.16 -3.60
C ARG A 153 7.24 -1.14 -4.39
N ARG A 154 6.11 -1.84 -4.38
CA ARG A 154 5.91 -3.07 -5.15
C ARG A 154 4.90 -2.83 -6.25
N VAL A 155 5.27 -3.26 -7.46
CA VAL A 155 4.38 -3.30 -8.63
C VAL A 155 4.22 -4.76 -9.02
N ILE A 156 2.98 -5.24 -9.02
CA ILE A 156 2.63 -6.61 -9.40
C ILE A 156 1.95 -6.59 -10.75
N ALA A 157 2.57 -7.27 -11.70
CA ALA A 157 2.04 -7.50 -13.02
C ALA A 157 1.71 -8.98 -13.22
N LYS A 158 0.58 -9.24 -13.88
CA LYS A 158 0.17 -10.55 -14.37
C LYS A 158 0.34 -10.57 -15.87
N LEU A 159 1.14 -11.49 -16.38
CA LEU A 159 1.38 -11.69 -17.80
C LEU A 159 0.63 -12.95 -18.25
N LEU A 160 -0.23 -12.81 -19.26
CA LEU A 160 -0.88 -13.94 -19.90
C LEU A 160 -0.03 -14.38 -21.09
N LEU A 161 0.37 -15.65 -21.12
CA LEU A 161 1.22 -16.22 -22.15
C LEU A 161 0.45 -17.23 -23.01
N PRO A 162 0.78 -17.38 -24.30
CA PRO A 162 0.30 -18.51 -25.08
C PRO A 162 0.98 -19.81 -24.60
N THR A 163 0.45 -20.96 -25.01
CA THR A 163 1.17 -22.21 -24.83
C THR A 163 2.47 -22.19 -25.63
N VAL A 164 3.61 -22.17 -24.95
CA VAL A 164 4.94 -22.24 -25.56
C VAL A 164 5.37 -23.70 -25.63
N ARG A 165 5.78 -24.16 -26.81
CA ARG A 165 6.17 -25.56 -27.06
C ARG A 165 7.65 -25.76 -27.29
N GLU A 166 8.35 -24.70 -27.65
CA GLU A 166 9.80 -24.75 -27.88
C GLU A 166 10.52 -24.56 -26.56
N ALA A 167 11.38 -25.52 -26.21
CA ALA A 167 12.20 -25.43 -25.02
C ALA A 167 13.30 -24.38 -25.19
N GLY A 168 13.64 -23.71 -24.09
CA GLY A 168 14.69 -22.71 -24.04
C GLY A 168 14.24 -21.38 -23.44
N PRO A 169 15.08 -20.34 -23.53
CA PRO A 169 14.74 -19.00 -23.08
C PRO A 169 13.57 -18.43 -23.88
N TYR A 170 12.57 -17.92 -23.17
CA TYR A 170 11.40 -17.28 -23.75
C TYR A 170 11.31 -15.83 -23.25
N PRO A 171 11.63 -14.84 -24.09
CA PRO A 171 11.64 -13.44 -23.69
C PRO A 171 10.21 -12.90 -23.56
N LEU A 172 9.91 -12.31 -22.40
CA LEU A 172 8.62 -11.70 -22.11
C LEU A 172 8.57 -10.21 -22.42
N GLY A 173 9.73 -9.55 -22.45
CA GLY A 173 9.82 -8.11 -22.68
C GLY A 173 10.88 -7.45 -21.82
N GLU A 174 10.66 -6.18 -21.50
CA GLU A 174 11.52 -5.38 -20.64
C GLU A 174 10.71 -4.50 -19.68
N ILE A 175 11.29 -4.18 -18.54
CA ILE A 175 10.78 -3.19 -17.59
C ILE A 175 11.68 -1.96 -17.69
N VAL A 176 11.10 -0.81 -18.01
CA VAL A 176 11.81 0.47 -18.14
C VAL A 176 11.42 1.38 -16.98
N ILE A 177 12.38 1.66 -16.09
CA ILE A 177 12.20 2.52 -14.92
C ILE A 177 12.81 3.88 -15.24
N ARG A 178 12.04 4.97 -15.06
CA ARG A 178 12.49 6.34 -15.30
C ARG A 178 12.24 7.23 -14.09
N TRP A 179 13.19 8.11 -13.81
CA TRP A 179 13.05 9.11 -12.74
C TRP A 179 13.95 10.32 -13.01
N ALA A 180 13.67 11.43 -12.34
CA ALA A 180 14.56 12.59 -12.28
C ALA A 180 15.30 12.63 -10.92
N THR A 181 16.56 13.06 -10.90
CA THR A 181 17.23 13.38 -9.62
C THR A 181 16.52 14.51 -8.90
N ALA A 182 16.56 14.48 -7.58
CA ALA A 182 16.15 15.60 -6.74
C ALA A 182 17.38 16.41 -6.32
N GLY A 183 17.31 17.73 -6.46
CA GLY A 183 18.40 18.66 -6.15
C GLY A 183 18.55 19.75 -7.21
N ASP A 184 19.69 20.45 -7.16
CA ASP A 184 19.99 21.58 -8.06
C ASP A 184 20.32 21.15 -9.50
N ASP A 185 20.69 19.88 -9.71
CA ASP A 185 20.99 19.30 -11.02
C ASP A 185 19.92 18.25 -11.36
N VAL A 186 19.04 18.59 -12.30
CA VAL A 186 17.92 17.75 -12.74
C VAL A 186 18.39 16.89 -13.91
N GLU A 187 18.76 15.65 -13.62
CA GLU A 187 19.11 14.64 -14.60
C GLU A 187 18.00 13.59 -14.72
N LEU A 188 17.69 13.19 -15.96
CA LEU A 188 16.76 12.10 -16.22
C LEU A 188 17.51 10.79 -16.32
N HIS A 189 17.17 9.84 -15.46
CA HIS A 189 17.70 8.50 -15.49
C HIS A 189 16.71 7.51 -16.10
N THR A 190 17.26 6.47 -16.72
CA THR A 190 16.50 5.34 -17.27
C THR A 190 17.27 4.06 -17.00
N VAL A 191 16.58 3.06 -16.47
CA VAL A 191 17.09 1.70 -16.28
C VAL A 191 16.15 0.75 -16.99
N THR A 192 16.71 -0.17 -17.78
CA THR A 192 15.98 -1.20 -18.50
C THR A 192 16.38 -2.57 -17.98
N VAL A 193 15.39 -3.37 -17.59
CA VAL A 193 15.56 -4.72 -17.05
C VAL A 193 14.84 -5.72 -17.95
N PRO A 194 15.54 -6.67 -18.60
CA PRO A 194 14.88 -7.68 -19.41
C PRO A 194 14.12 -8.68 -18.53
N ILE A 195 12.97 -9.13 -19.03
CA ILE A 195 12.15 -10.17 -18.40
C ILE A 195 12.01 -11.37 -19.35
N GLY A 196 12.18 -12.57 -18.81
CA GLY A 196 12.12 -13.82 -19.56
C GLY A 196 11.91 -15.01 -18.62
N ILE A 197 11.44 -16.10 -19.19
CA ILE A 197 11.28 -17.40 -18.50
C ILE A 197 12.04 -18.48 -19.25
N GLY A 198 12.32 -19.59 -18.58
CA GLY A 198 12.79 -20.82 -19.24
C GLY A 198 11.60 -21.74 -19.52
N VAL A 199 11.55 -22.31 -20.72
CA VAL A 199 10.55 -23.32 -21.10
C VAL A 199 11.22 -24.67 -21.20
N SER A 200 10.62 -25.68 -20.54
CA SER A 200 11.07 -27.07 -20.63
C SER A 200 10.20 -27.85 -21.61
N SER A 201 10.80 -28.77 -22.37
CA SER A 201 10.08 -29.75 -23.18
C SER A 201 9.88 -31.08 -22.46
N ASP A 202 10.42 -31.23 -21.24
CA ASP A 202 10.25 -32.42 -20.43
C ASP A 202 8.86 -32.41 -19.77
N PRO A 203 7.95 -33.32 -20.15
CA PRO A 203 6.60 -33.38 -19.58
C PRO A 203 6.59 -33.83 -18.11
N ASP A 204 7.68 -34.44 -17.64
CA ASP A 204 7.84 -34.89 -16.25
C ASP A 204 8.63 -33.88 -15.40
N ALA A 205 9.03 -32.74 -15.99
CA ALA A 205 9.66 -31.67 -15.22
C ALA A 205 8.70 -31.16 -14.15
N PRO A 206 9.14 -31.05 -12.88
CA PRO A 206 8.28 -30.54 -11.83
C PRO A 206 7.97 -29.06 -12.09
N ASP A 207 6.73 -28.67 -11.77
CA ASP A 207 6.39 -27.25 -11.68
C ASP A 207 7.28 -26.60 -10.62
N LEU A 208 7.81 -25.42 -10.95
CA LEU A 208 8.55 -24.62 -9.97
C LEU A 208 7.56 -24.06 -8.96
N ASP A 209 7.93 -24.14 -7.68
CA ASP A 209 7.16 -23.51 -6.63
C ASP A 209 7.07 -22.00 -6.88
N ALA A 210 5.89 -21.43 -6.62
CA ALA A 210 5.70 -19.99 -6.68
C ALA A 210 6.54 -19.29 -5.61
N ASP A 211 7.08 -18.11 -5.93
CA ASP A 211 7.80 -17.30 -4.96
C ASP A 211 6.86 -16.91 -3.81
N PRO A 212 7.20 -17.23 -2.54
CA PRO A 212 6.33 -16.93 -1.40
C PRO A 212 6.03 -15.44 -1.24
N ALA A 213 7.02 -14.58 -1.46
CA ALA A 213 6.86 -13.13 -1.29
C ALA A 213 5.99 -12.50 -2.39
N VAL A 214 6.03 -13.07 -3.61
CA VAL A 214 5.10 -12.69 -4.69
C VAL A 214 3.70 -13.19 -4.38
N THR A 215 3.57 -14.45 -3.95
CA THR A 215 2.29 -15.10 -3.63
C THR A 215 1.54 -14.35 -2.53
N GLU A 216 2.23 -14.04 -1.44
CA GLU A 216 1.72 -13.24 -0.33
C GLU A 216 1.17 -11.89 -0.83
N HIS A 217 1.96 -11.17 -1.64
CA HIS A 217 1.57 -9.84 -2.10
C HIS A 217 0.41 -9.89 -3.11
N VAL A 218 0.37 -10.91 -3.97
CA VAL A 218 -0.77 -11.17 -4.87
C VAL A 218 -2.04 -11.41 -4.06
N ASN A 219 -1.97 -12.22 -3.02
CA ASN A 219 -3.12 -12.53 -2.16
C ASN A 219 -3.64 -11.29 -1.43
N ILE A 220 -2.74 -10.43 -0.91
CA ILE A 220 -3.12 -9.15 -0.29
C ILE A 220 -3.88 -8.26 -1.28
N LEU A 221 -3.37 -8.08 -2.50
CA LEU A 221 -4.02 -7.26 -3.52
C LEU A 221 -5.36 -7.86 -3.96
N ARG A 222 -5.43 -9.18 -4.14
CA ARG A 222 -6.69 -9.87 -4.46
C ARG A 222 -7.71 -9.80 -3.34
N ALA A 223 -7.30 -9.87 -2.08
CA ALA A 223 -8.20 -9.70 -0.94
C ALA A 223 -8.81 -8.29 -0.93
N ALA A 224 -8.02 -7.27 -1.26
CA ALA A 224 -8.50 -5.90 -1.42
C ALA A 224 -9.50 -5.77 -2.58
N GLU A 225 -9.24 -6.42 -3.70
CA GLU A 225 -10.16 -6.48 -4.84
C GLU A 225 -11.48 -7.19 -4.50
N GLU A 226 -11.44 -8.35 -3.84
CA GLU A 226 -12.63 -9.08 -3.42
C GLU A 226 -13.47 -8.29 -2.41
N ARG A 227 -12.82 -7.60 -1.47
CA ARG A 227 -13.50 -6.67 -0.58
C ARG A 227 -14.25 -5.57 -1.35
N ARG A 228 -13.68 -5.06 -2.46
CA ARG A 228 -14.35 -4.08 -3.33
C ARG A 228 -15.53 -4.71 -4.06
N THR A 229 -15.36 -5.91 -4.60
CA THR A 229 -16.44 -6.68 -5.24
C THR A 229 -17.61 -6.88 -4.27
N ALA A 230 -17.33 -7.23 -3.00
CA ALA A 230 -18.36 -7.39 -1.99
C ALA A 230 -19.15 -6.10 -1.72
N LEU A 231 -18.44 -4.98 -1.58
CA LEU A 231 -19.04 -3.66 -1.38
C LEU A 231 -19.90 -3.20 -2.57
N ASP A 232 -19.45 -3.46 -3.79
CA ASP A 232 -20.20 -3.13 -5.00
C ASP A 232 -21.44 -4.03 -5.13
N ALA A 233 -21.35 -5.32 -4.75
CA ALA A 233 -22.48 -6.25 -4.73
C ALA A 233 -23.57 -5.83 -3.72
N ILE A 234 -23.19 -5.41 -2.50
CA ILE A 234 -24.12 -4.85 -1.51
C ILE A 234 -24.92 -3.69 -2.07
N ARG A 235 -24.28 -2.78 -2.81
CA ARG A 235 -24.97 -1.63 -3.42
C ARG A 235 -25.99 -2.03 -4.46
N MET A 236 -25.76 -3.15 -5.12
CA MET A 236 -26.69 -3.75 -6.08
C MET A 236 -27.76 -4.62 -5.39
N GLY A 237 -27.69 -4.79 -4.06
CA GLY A 237 -28.56 -5.68 -3.29
C GLY A 237 -28.23 -7.16 -3.43
N ASP A 238 -27.06 -7.49 -3.99
CA ASP A 238 -26.57 -8.86 -4.15
C ASP A 238 -25.75 -9.27 -2.92
N TYR A 239 -26.45 -9.69 -1.89
CA TYR A 239 -25.85 -10.05 -0.61
C TYR A 239 -25.13 -11.41 -0.62
N ASP A 240 -25.51 -12.32 -1.52
CA ASP A 240 -24.88 -13.64 -1.65
C ASP A 240 -23.46 -13.51 -2.23
N THR A 241 -23.32 -12.72 -3.31
CA THR A 241 -22.02 -12.38 -3.88
C THR A 241 -21.18 -11.63 -2.85
N ALA A 242 -21.77 -10.68 -2.11
CA ALA A 242 -21.05 -9.94 -1.08
C ALA A 242 -20.49 -10.84 0.03
N SER A 243 -21.32 -11.73 0.56
CA SER A 243 -20.89 -12.68 1.59
C SER A 243 -19.77 -13.60 1.09
N SER A 244 -19.90 -14.09 -0.13
CA SER A 244 -18.89 -14.96 -0.76
C SER A 244 -17.56 -14.23 -0.94
N SER A 245 -17.57 -13.02 -1.50
CA SER A 245 -16.36 -12.22 -1.71
C SER A 245 -15.67 -11.80 -0.40
N PHE A 246 -16.42 -11.49 0.67
CA PHE A 246 -15.81 -11.25 1.98
C PHE A 246 -15.09 -12.49 2.54
N ASN A 247 -15.67 -13.68 2.37
CA ASN A 247 -15.00 -14.92 2.78
C ASN A 247 -13.73 -15.20 1.97
N ILE A 248 -13.78 -15.01 0.65
CA ILE A 248 -12.60 -15.18 -0.22
C ILE A 248 -11.49 -14.20 0.22
N ALA A 249 -11.84 -12.94 0.49
CA ALA A 249 -10.87 -11.95 0.98
C ALA A 249 -10.24 -12.38 2.33
N ALA A 250 -11.04 -12.92 3.24
CA ALA A 250 -10.56 -13.42 4.52
C ALA A 250 -9.62 -14.64 4.36
N ASP A 251 -9.98 -15.61 3.52
CA ASP A 251 -9.17 -16.80 3.22
C ASP A 251 -7.80 -16.41 2.62
N LEU A 252 -7.80 -15.47 1.68
CA LEU A 252 -6.57 -14.97 1.04
C LEU A 252 -5.62 -14.32 2.06
N LEU A 253 -6.14 -13.49 2.96
CA LEU A 253 -5.34 -12.88 4.03
C LEU A 253 -4.85 -13.91 5.03
N GLU A 254 -5.69 -14.86 5.43
CA GLU A 254 -5.32 -15.93 6.37
C GLU A 254 -4.16 -16.78 5.83
N SER A 255 -4.21 -17.14 4.54
CA SER A 255 -3.12 -17.88 3.87
C SER A 255 -1.81 -17.09 3.74
N SER A 256 -1.87 -15.77 3.92
CA SER A 256 -0.72 -14.86 3.77
C SER A 256 -0.25 -14.28 5.11
N GLY A 257 -0.76 -14.79 6.23
CA GLY A 257 -0.40 -14.28 7.57
C GLY A 257 -0.96 -12.89 7.89
N GLY A 258 -2.05 -12.49 7.23
CA GLY A 258 -2.67 -11.18 7.41
C GLY A 258 -3.22 -10.93 8.81
N ASP A 259 -3.51 -9.66 9.10
CA ASP A 259 -3.99 -9.20 10.41
C ASP A 259 -5.27 -9.95 10.86
N ALA A 260 -5.20 -10.59 12.03
CA ALA A 260 -6.28 -11.41 12.57
C ALA A 260 -7.56 -10.61 12.87
N MET A 261 -7.44 -9.32 13.22
CA MET A 261 -8.58 -8.45 13.47
C MET A 261 -9.28 -8.08 12.16
N LEU A 262 -8.52 -7.80 11.10
CA LEU A 262 -9.04 -7.55 9.75
C LEU A 262 -9.72 -8.79 9.18
N ILE A 263 -9.10 -9.97 9.30
CA ILE A 263 -9.71 -11.25 8.90
C ILE A 263 -11.03 -11.46 9.64
N ARG A 264 -11.05 -11.23 10.95
CA ARG A 264 -12.27 -11.33 11.76
C ARG A 264 -13.35 -10.32 11.33
N GLU A 265 -12.98 -9.09 10.98
CA GLU A 265 -13.90 -8.08 10.46
C GLU A 265 -14.54 -8.55 9.15
N LEU A 266 -13.74 -9.06 8.20
CA LEU A 266 -14.25 -9.60 6.93
C LEU A 266 -15.24 -10.75 7.13
N ARG A 267 -14.98 -11.66 8.08
CA ARG A 267 -15.92 -12.76 8.42
C ARG A 267 -17.22 -12.25 9.03
N LEU A 268 -17.14 -11.23 9.89
CA LEU A 268 -18.33 -10.58 10.46
C LEU A 268 -19.15 -9.89 9.38
N ASP A 269 -18.49 -9.23 8.43
CA ASP A 269 -19.14 -8.55 7.32
C ASP A 269 -19.77 -9.55 6.34
N SER A 270 -19.14 -10.70 6.09
CA SER A 270 -19.77 -11.83 5.39
C SER A 270 -21.08 -12.27 6.07
N THR A 271 -21.06 -12.41 7.39
CA THR A 271 -22.25 -12.83 8.17
C THR A 271 -23.37 -11.79 8.11
N ARG A 272 -23.01 -10.50 8.18
CA ARG A 272 -23.98 -9.40 8.03
C ARG A 272 -24.61 -9.39 6.64
N ALA A 273 -23.79 -9.54 5.60
CA ALA A 273 -24.27 -9.63 4.24
C ALA A 273 -25.24 -10.81 4.08
N SER A 274 -24.88 -12.02 4.52
CA SER A 274 -25.77 -13.18 4.41
C SER A 274 -27.11 -13.03 5.15
N ASN A 275 -27.14 -12.25 6.22
CA ASN A 275 -28.37 -12.01 6.99
C ASN A 275 -29.21 -10.85 6.44
N GLY A 276 -28.70 -10.10 5.44
CA GLY A 276 -29.34 -8.88 4.95
C GLY A 276 -29.29 -7.70 5.93
N ASP A 277 -28.49 -7.82 7.00
CA ASP A 277 -28.36 -6.85 8.08
C ASP A 277 -27.23 -5.84 7.79
N TRP A 278 -27.16 -5.35 6.55
CA TRP A 278 -26.14 -4.40 6.13
C TRP A 278 -26.59 -2.96 6.38
N ASP A 279 -25.91 -2.24 7.26
CA ASP A 279 -26.23 -0.83 7.54
C ASP A 279 -25.36 0.19 6.76
N GLU A 280 -25.89 1.40 6.63
CA GLU A 280 -25.25 2.50 5.90
C GLU A 280 -23.96 3.00 6.60
N MET A 281 -23.82 2.70 7.90
CA MET A 281 -22.68 3.10 8.74
C MET A 281 -21.47 2.18 8.51
N SER A 282 -21.72 0.89 8.30
CA SER A 282 -20.76 -0.16 7.91
C SER A 282 -20.21 0.12 6.53
N THR A 283 -21.07 0.59 5.62
CA THR A 283 -20.67 1.05 4.29
C THR A 283 -19.68 2.22 4.39
N LYS A 284 -19.94 3.24 5.19
CA LYS A 284 -19.02 4.39 5.34
C LYS A 284 -17.66 4.01 5.91
N LYS A 285 -17.63 3.14 6.94
CA LYS A 285 -16.40 2.64 7.57
C LYS A 285 -15.50 1.87 6.58
N GLN A 286 -16.10 1.04 5.72
CA GLN A 286 -15.34 0.25 4.76
C GLN A 286 -14.80 1.04 3.57
N TRP A 287 -15.45 2.14 3.19
CA TRP A 287 -15.01 3.03 2.12
C TRP A 287 -13.71 3.78 2.46
N SER A 288 -13.46 4.00 3.75
CA SER A 288 -12.25 4.63 4.27
C SER A 288 -11.03 3.70 4.21
N ASN A 289 -11.21 2.44 4.60
CA ASN A 289 -10.17 1.40 4.58
C ASN A 289 -9.72 0.98 3.15
N ARG A 290 -10.45 1.42 2.11
CA ARG A 290 -10.23 1.08 0.69
C ARG A 290 -8.91 1.59 0.11
N ARG A 291 -8.26 2.61 0.68
CA ARG A 291 -7.13 3.33 0.03
C ARG A 291 -5.72 2.95 0.51
N ALA A 292 -5.59 2.28 1.64
CA ALA A 292 -4.29 1.97 2.24
C ALA A 292 -3.63 0.73 1.59
N SER A 293 -4.38 -0.34 1.35
CA SER A 293 -3.82 -1.61 0.87
C SER A 293 -3.40 -1.62 -0.61
N THR A 294 -4.00 -0.77 -1.45
CA THR A 294 -3.87 -0.91 -2.91
C THR A 294 -2.57 -0.36 -3.52
N LYS A 295 -1.73 0.31 -2.71
CA LYS A 295 -0.45 0.88 -3.17
C LYS A 295 0.77 -0.01 -2.96
N GLY A 296 0.61 -1.23 -2.44
CA GLY A 296 1.70 -2.21 -2.36
C GLY A 296 2.94 -1.76 -1.58
N ARG A 297 2.77 -0.91 -0.56
CA ARG A 297 3.85 -0.57 0.38
C ARG A 297 3.97 -1.67 1.44
N LYS A 298 5.18 -2.16 1.69
CA LYS A 298 5.46 -3.03 2.85
C LYS A 298 5.59 -2.15 4.10
N THR A 299 4.94 -2.54 5.19
CA THR A 299 5.33 -2.12 6.54
C THR A 299 6.54 -2.98 6.96
N ARG A 300 7.50 -2.40 7.69
CA ARG A 300 8.83 -3.00 7.90
C ARG A 300 8.86 -4.08 9.01
N TYR A 301 7.72 -4.67 9.37
CA TYR A 301 7.61 -5.75 10.37
C TYR A 301 7.56 -7.16 9.74
N ASP A 302 7.90 -7.29 8.45
CA ASP A 302 7.98 -8.58 7.76
C ASP A 302 9.37 -9.24 7.82
N ASP A 303 10.14 -9.02 8.89
CA ASP A 303 11.36 -9.79 9.20
C ASP A 303 11.21 -10.50 10.55
#